data_AF-A0A426ZPA8-F1
#
_entry.id   AF-A0A426ZPA8-F1
#
_cell.length_a   1.000
_cell.length_b   1.000
_cell.length_c   1.000
_cell.angle_alpha   90.00
_cell.angle_beta   90.00
_cell.angle_gamma   90.00
#
_symmetry.space_group_name_H-M   'P 1'
#
loop_
_entity.id
_entity.type
_entity.pdbx_description
1 polymer ?
#
loop_
_entity_poly.entity_id
_entity_poly.type
_entity_poly.pdbx_seq_one_letter_code
_entity_poly.pdbx_strand_id
1 'polypeptide(L)'
;MADVSSDPGRWRDVDKLLARPGNIVGQDFEPSPTLREDIGEIARVLVVGAGGLGCELLKDLALSGFKNIDVIDMDTIEVSNLNRQFLFRSICTPCQFTFDVGKSKAEVAAERVMKRISGVTITPHFCRIEDKDIDFYNDFNIIVLGLDSIDARSYINSVACSFLGKFLTCHVNFPCYVF
;
A
#
# COMPACT_ATOMS: atom_id res chain seq x y z
N MET A 1 -16.99 -15.89 14.72
CA MET A 1 -15.75 -15.83 13.92
C MET A 1 -14.61 -15.85 14.92
N ALA A 2 -13.70 -16.82 14.83
CA ALA A 2 -12.55 -16.83 15.73
C ALA A 2 -11.74 -15.55 15.52
N ASP A 3 -11.34 -14.92 16.60
CA ASP A 3 -10.45 -13.76 16.57
C ASP A 3 -9.07 -14.23 16.11
N VAL A 4 -8.83 -14.17 14.79
CA VAL A 4 -7.57 -14.59 14.14
C VAL A 4 -6.44 -13.60 14.44
N SER A 5 -6.67 -12.56 15.24
CA SER A 5 -5.63 -11.61 15.64
C SER A 5 -4.58 -12.22 16.57
N SER A 6 -4.90 -13.34 17.24
CA SER A 6 -4.04 -13.97 18.23
C SER A 6 -3.45 -15.31 17.80
N ASP A 7 -3.33 -15.60 16.49
CA ASP A 7 -2.56 -16.77 16.03
C ASP A 7 -1.06 -16.46 16.20
N PRO A 8 -0.35 -17.09 17.15
CA PRO A 8 1.07 -16.82 17.39
C PRO A 8 1.95 -17.18 16.19
N GLY A 9 1.45 -17.98 15.25
CA GLY A 9 2.16 -18.36 14.03
C GLY A 9 2.02 -17.36 12.88
N ARG A 10 1.09 -16.40 12.97
CA ARG A 10 0.70 -15.54 11.83
C ARG A 10 1.86 -14.79 11.21
N TRP A 11 2.74 -14.24 12.06
CA TRP A 11 3.85 -13.38 11.64
C TRP A 11 5.20 -14.07 11.66
N ARG A 12 5.23 -15.38 11.89
CA ARG A 12 6.45 -16.18 12.09
C ARG A 12 7.51 -15.93 11.02
N ASP A 13 7.11 -15.78 9.76
CA ASP A 13 8.06 -15.65 8.66
C ASP A 13 8.62 -14.22 8.54
N VAL A 14 7.84 -13.20 8.89
CA VAL A 14 8.31 -11.81 9.00
C VAL A 14 9.19 -11.62 10.23
N ASP A 15 8.79 -12.17 11.38
CA ASP A 15 9.55 -12.08 12.63
C ASP A 15 10.95 -12.72 12.52
N LYS A 16 11.11 -13.76 11.68
CA LYS A 16 12.44 -14.34 11.39
C LYS A 16 13.39 -13.34 10.71
N LEU A 17 12.87 -12.42 9.92
CA LEU A 17 13.67 -11.41 9.22
C LEU A 17 14.01 -10.23 10.12
N LEU A 18 13.09 -9.86 11.02
CA LEU A 18 13.22 -8.66 11.85
C LEU A 18 13.87 -8.90 13.21
N ALA A 19 13.65 -10.07 13.82
CA ALA A 19 14.11 -10.35 15.18
C ALA A 19 15.47 -11.08 15.24
N ARG A 20 16.11 -11.34 14.09
CA ARG A 20 17.36 -12.13 14.03
C ARG A 20 18.46 -11.33 13.36
N PRO A 21 19.70 -11.41 13.88
CA PRO A 21 20.85 -10.88 13.17
C PRO A 21 21.11 -11.68 11.89
N GLY A 22 21.74 -11.05 10.90
CA GLY A 22 22.10 -11.68 9.64
C GLY A 22 23.37 -11.10 9.06
N ASN A 23 24.00 -11.87 8.16
CA ASN A 23 25.22 -11.44 7.48
C ASN A 23 24.95 -10.50 6.28
N ILE A 24 23.68 -10.34 5.90
CA ILE A 24 23.23 -9.52 4.77
C ILE A 24 22.15 -8.56 5.31
N VAL A 25 22.58 -7.57 6.08
CA VAL A 25 21.72 -6.53 6.67
C VAL A 25 22.37 -5.16 6.47
N GLY A 26 21.57 -4.09 6.52
CA GLY A 26 22.09 -2.72 6.49
C GLY A 26 22.96 -2.42 7.72
N GLN A 27 23.88 -1.46 7.60
CA GLN A 27 24.77 -1.07 8.72
C GLN A 27 23.99 -0.61 9.95
N ASP A 28 22.81 -0.02 9.75
CA ASP A 28 21.96 0.53 10.80
C ASP A 28 20.81 -0.42 11.23
N PHE A 29 20.85 -1.69 10.80
CA PHE A 29 19.83 -2.66 11.18
C PHE A 29 20.11 -3.26 12.56
N GLU A 30 19.23 -2.98 13.51
CA GLU A 30 19.25 -3.57 14.85
C GLU A 30 18.09 -4.56 15.02
N PRO A 31 18.35 -5.88 15.13
CA PRO A 31 17.27 -6.85 15.23
C PRO A 31 16.50 -6.69 16.54
N SER A 32 15.18 -6.60 16.47
CA SER A 32 14.31 -6.54 17.66
C SER A 32 12.97 -7.24 17.42
N PRO A 33 12.43 -7.94 18.44
CA PRO A 33 11.10 -8.56 18.35
C PRO A 33 9.96 -7.53 18.22
N THR A 34 10.20 -6.25 18.53
CA THR A 34 9.19 -5.18 18.43
C THR A 34 9.12 -4.56 17.04
N LEU A 35 10.15 -4.72 16.19
CA LEU A 35 10.26 -4.02 14.91
C LEU A 35 9.04 -4.21 14.01
N ARG A 36 8.42 -5.39 14.03
CA ARG A 36 7.20 -5.64 13.24
C ARG A 36 6.06 -4.73 13.68
N GLU A 37 5.89 -4.54 14.99
CA GLU A 37 4.86 -3.69 15.56
C GLU A 37 5.17 -2.22 15.27
N ASP A 38 6.44 -1.84 15.43
CA ASP A 38 6.94 -0.50 15.10
C ASP A 38 6.71 -0.17 13.62
N ILE A 39 6.99 -1.09 12.68
CA ILE A 39 6.67 -0.92 11.25
C ILE A 39 5.17 -0.71 11.05
N GLY A 40 4.34 -1.52 11.72
CA GLY A 40 2.90 -1.42 11.59
C GLY A 40 2.33 -0.10 12.10
N GLU A 41 2.93 0.51 13.12
CA GLU A 41 2.44 1.75 13.74
C GLU A 41 3.02 3.01 13.11
N ILE A 42 4.31 3.00 12.78
CA ILE A 42 5.06 4.17 12.33
C ILE A 42 4.99 4.30 10.80
N ALA A 43 5.09 3.18 10.07
CA ALA A 43 5.20 3.25 8.62
C ALA A 43 3.83 3.48 7.97
N ARG A 44 3.70 4.61 7.27
CA ARG A 44 2.58 4.92 6.41
C ARG A 44 2.99 4.83 4.94
N VAL A 45 2.29 3.99 4.19
CA VAL A 45 2.64 3.66 2.80
C VAL A 45 1.56 4.15 1.84
N LEU A 46 1.93 4.86 0.79
CA LEU A 46 1.03 5.20 -0.31
C LEU A 46 1.28 4.26 -1.50
N VAL A 47 0.24 3.57 -1.94
CA VAL A 47 0.23 2.81 -3.20
C VAL A 47 -0.45 3.64 -4.28
N VAL A 48 0.27 3.93 -5.35
CA VAL A 48 -0.23 4.72 -6.49
C VAL A 48 -0.62 3.80 -7.62
N GLY A 49 -1.92 3.63 -7.84
CA GLY A 49 -2.52 2.67 -8.76
C GLY A 49 -3.00 1.42 -8.04
N ALA A 50 -4.24 1.02 -8.32
CA ALA A 50 -4.94 -0.15 -7.81
C ALA A 50 -5.23 -1.18 -8.93
N GLY A 51 -4.61 -1.02 -10.11
CA GLY A 51 -4.69 -1.99 -11.20
C GLY A 51 -3.55 -3.01 -11.16
N GLY A 52 -3.85 -4.29 -11.37
CA GLY A 52 -2.86 -5.35 -11.61
C GLY A 52 -1.76 -5.42 -10.55
N LEU A 53 -0.63 -4.74 -10.81
CA LEU A 53 0.47 -4.56 -9.86
C LEU A 53 0.00 -3.92 -8.54
N GLY A 54 -0.88 -2.91 -8.59
CA GLY A 54 -1.45 -2.30 -7.39
C GLY A 54 -2.19 -3.30 -6.48
N CYS A 55 -2.94 -4.23 -7.07
CA CYS A 55 -3.60 -5.30 -6.33
C CYS A 55 -2.60 -6.23 -5.62
N GLU A 56 -1.52 -6.58 -6.31
CA GLU A 56 -0.45 -7.42 -5.74
C GLU A 56 0.27 -6.68 -4.62
N LEU A 57 0.63 -5.41 -4.82
CA LEU A 57 1.28 -4.57 -3.81
C LEU A 57 0.46 -4.44 -2.53
N LEU A 58 -0.84 -4.16 -2.63
CA LEU A 58 -1.71 -4.06 -1.45
C LEU A 58 -1.74 -5.37 -0.65
N LYS A 59 -1.81 -6.51 -1.35
CA LYS A 59 -1.78 -7.84 -0.75
C LYS A 59 -0.41 -8.09 -0.10
N ASP A 60 0.69 -7.81 -0.79
CA ASP A 60 2.05 -8.06 -0.30
C ASP A 60 2.38 -7.19 0.92
N LEU A 61 2.07 -5.89 0.87
CA LEU A 61 2.28 -4.96 1.99
C LEU A 61 1.48 -5.39 3.23
N ALA A 62 0.19 -5.68 3.06
CA ALA A 62 -0.67 -6.11 4.16
C ALA A 62 -0.22 -7.44 4.78
N LEU A 63 0.31 -8.38 3.99
CA LEU A 63 0.88 -9.64 4.46
C LEU A 63 2.31 -9.50 5.03
N SER A 64 2.96 -8.36 4.83
CA SER A 64 4.32 -8.07 5.31
C SER A 64 4.36 -7.31 6.63
N GLY A 65 3.19 -6.96 7.20
CA GLY A 65 3.09 -6.31 8.52
C GLY A 65 2.80 -4.82 8.49
N PHE A 66 2.72 -4.20 7.30
CA PHE A 66 2.25 -2.82 7.18
C PHE A 66 0.76 -2.74 7.53
N LYS A 67 0.41 -1.82 8.43
CA LYS A 67 -0.99 -1.62 8.85
C LYS A 67 -1.60 -0.35 8.25
N ASN A 68 -0.81 0.69 8.02
CA ASN A 68 -1.31 1.99 7.58
C ASN A 68 -0.99 2.20 6.10
N ILE A 69 -1.97 1.92 5.24
CA ILE A 69 -1.80 2.01 3.79
C ILE A 69 -2.84 2.99 3.23
N ASP A 70 -2.43 3.83 2.31
CA ASP A 70 -3.31 4.63 1.48
C ASP A 70 -3.19 4.13 0.04
N VAL A 71 -4.28 4.11 -0.72
CA VAL A 71 -4.28 3.74 -2.14
C VAL A 71 -4.96 4.82 -2.95
N ILE A 72 -4.33 5.27 -4.03
CA ILE A 72 -4.90 6.25 -4.96
C ILE A 72 -5.04 5.63 -6.35
N ASP A 73 -6.22 5.73 -6.95
CA ASP A 73 -6.49 5.30 -8.32
C ASP A 73 -7.70 6.08 -8.85
N MET A 74 -7.62 6.59 -10.08
CA MET A 74 -8.68 7.38 -10.69
C MET A 74 -9.67 6.56 -11.53
N ASP A 75 -9.37 5.28 -11.76
CA ASP A 75 -10.14 4.45 -12.66
C ASP A 75 -11.28 3.72 -11.96
N THR A 76 -12.29 3.41 -12.77
CA THR A 76 -13.32 2.43 -12.42
C THR A 76 -12.96 1.04 -12.95
N ILE A 77 -13.53 0.01 -12.35
CA ILE A 77 -13.30 -1.38 -12.73
C ILE A 77 -13.98 -1.68 -14.07
N GLU A 78 -13.24 -2.28 -15.00
CA GLU A 78 -13.77 -2.79 -16.26
C GLU A 78 -13.77 -4.32 -16.32
N VAL A 79 -14.63 -4.90 -17.16
CA VAL A 79 -14.65 -6.36 -17.40
C VAL A 79 -13.28 -6.86 -17.87
N SER A 80 -12.59 -6.07 -18.68
CA SER A 80 -11.24 -6.35 -19.21
C SER A 80 -10.18 -6.52 -18.11
N ASN A 81 -10.45 -6.03 -16.89
CA ASN A 81 -9.52 -6.07 -15.77
C ASN A 81 -9.57 -7.41 -15.01
N LEU A 82 -10.69 -8.11 -15.09
CA LEU A 82 -10.99 -9.27 -14.23
C LEU A 82 -10.11 -10.50 -14.52
N ASN A 83 -9.42 -10.53 -15.66
CA ASN A 83 -8.50 -11.61 -16.01
C ASN A 83 -7.20 -11.60 -15.20
N ARG A 84 -6.83 -10.45 -14.61
CA ARG A 84 -5.54 -10.25 -13.91
C ARG A 84 -5.64 -9.50 -12.59
N GLN A 85 -6.75 -8.80 -12.34
CA GLN A 85 -6.94 -7.98 -11.14
C GLN A 85 -7.83 -8.73 -10.15
N PHE A 86 -7.23 -9.69 -9.43
CA PHE A 86 -7.94 -10.70 -8.62
C PHE A 86 -8.79 -10.14 -7.47
N LEU A 87 -8.59 -8.88 -7.08
CA LEU A 87 -9.41 -8.20 -6.08
C LEU A 87 -10.83 -7.89 -6.58
N PHE A 88 -11.06 -7.88 -7.91
CA PHE A 88 -12.32 -7.49 -8.53
C PHE A 88 -13.11 -8.71 -9.02
N ARG A 89 -14.45 -8.66 -8.95
CA ARG A 89 -15.36 -9.79 -9.28
C ARG A 89 -16.47 -9.36 -10.24
N SER A 90 -16.88 -10.30 -11.09
CA SER A 90 -17.98 -10.15 -12.07
C SER A 90 -19.35 -10.67 -11.59
N ILE A 91 -19.53 -11.14 -10.35
CA ILE A 91 -20.59 -12.11 -10.07
C ILE A 91 -22.01 -11.51 -10.00
N CYS A 92 -22.87 -12.06 -10.86
CA CYS A 92 -24.33 -12.21 -10.73
C CYS A 92 -24.70 -13.61 -11.28
N THR A 93 -25.33 -14.51 -10.53
CA THR A 93 -26.76 -14.93 -10.64
C THR A 93 -27.03 -16.14 -9.70
N PRO A 94 -28.29 -16.44 -9.31
CA PRO A 94 -29.54 -15.75 -9.63
C PRO A 94 -30.00 -14.78 -8.53
N CYS A 95 -29.29 -14.71 -7.40
CA CYS A 95 -29.81 -14.13 -6.16
C CYS A 95 -28.75 -13.62 -5.15
N GLN A 96 -27.59 -13.11 -5.56
CA GLN A 96 -26.79 -12.23 -4.67
C GLN A 96 -25.76 -11.38 -5.45
N PHE A 97 -26.07 -10.09 -5.62
CA PHE A 97 -25.30 -9.10 -6.34
C PHE A 97 -23.95 -8.79 -5.66
N THR A 98 -22.82 -9.07 -6.32
CA THR A 98 -21.61 -8.24 -6.16
C THR A 98 -20.97 -8.03 -7.53
N PHE A 99 -21.47 -7.01 -8.21
CA PHE A 99 -20.92 -6.52 -9.47
C PHE A 99 -19.95 -5.37 -9.13
N ASP A 100 -18.66 -5.58 -9.37
CA ASP A 100 -17.66 -4.55 -9.09
C ASP A 100 -17.41 -3.64 -10.30
N VAL A 101 -17.77 -4.07 -11.50
CA VAL A 101 -17.59 -3.29 -12.73
C VAL A 101 -18.35 -1.96 -12.62
N GLY A 102 -17.66 -0.87 -12.96
CA GLY A 102 -18.14 0.51 -12.82
C GLY A 102 -17.87 1.16 -11.46
N LYS A 103 -17.45 0.41 -10.43
CA LYS A 103 -17.02 0.97 -9.15
C LYS A 103 -15.56 1.43 -9.18
N SER A 104 -15.19 2.30 -8.26
CA SER A 104 -13.79 2.73 -8.06
C SER A 104 -12.88 1.53 -7.79
N LYS A 105 -11.75 1.46 -8.49
CA LYS A 105 -10.72 0.45 -8.21
C LYS A 105 -10.14 0.63 -6.80
N ALA A 106 -9.84 1.88 -6.40
CA ALA A 106 -9.26 2.18 -5.09
C ALA A 106 -10.15 1.70 -3.95
N GLU A 107 -11.45 2.06 -3.99
CA GLU A 107 -12.41 1.70 -2.93
C GLU A 107 -12.60 0.19 -2.81
N VAL A 108 -12.85 -0.49 -3.94
CA VAL A 108 -13.08 -1.94 -3.93
C VAL A 108 -11.80 -2.69 -3.55
N ALA A 109 -10.62 -2.25 -4.00
CA ALA A 109 -9.35 -2.88 -3.63
C ALA A 109 -9.10 -2.78 -2.12
N ALA A 110 -9.29 -1.59 -1.53
CA ALA A 110 -9.15 -1.37 -0.10
C ALA A 110 -10.12 -2.24 0.71
N GLU A 111 -11.41 -2.24 0.35
CA GLU A 111 -12.44 -3.05 1.01
C GLU A 111 -12.07 -4.55 0.99
N ARG A 112 -11.61 -5.05 -0.17
CA ARG A 112 -11.33 -6.47 -0.36
C ARG A 112 -10.13 -6.95 0.44
N VAL A 113 -9.08 -6.14 0.51
CA VAL A 113 -7.88 -6.46 1.28
C VAL A 113 -8.18 -6.39 2.78
N MET A 114 -8.84 -5.33 3.27
CA MET A 114 -9.24 -5.21 4.68
C MET A 114 -10.20 -6.31 5.13
N LYS A 115 -11.09 -6.77 4.24
CA LYS A 115 -11.97 -7.92 4.52
C LYS A 115 -11.21 -9.24 4.62
N ARG A 116 -10.12 -9.38 3.85
CA ARG A 116 -9.35 -10.63 3.75
C ARG A 116 -8.24 -10.74 4.79
N ILE A 117 -7.61 -9.63 5.14
CA ILE A 117 -6.46 -9.54 6.03
C ILE A 117 -6.85 -8.67 7.22
N SER A 118 -6.87 -9.23 8.43
CA SER A 118 -7.23 -8.46 9.63
C SER A 118 -6.08 -7.59 10.12
N GLY A 119 -6.37 -6.44 10.74
CA GLY A 119 -5.36 -5.58 11.35
C GLY A 119 -4.59 -4.67 10.38
N VAL A 120 -5.01 -4.59 9.12
CA VAL A 120 -4.59 -3.56 8.16
C VAL A 120 -5.74 -2.56 7.97
N THR A 121 -5.39 -1.28 7.87
CA THR A 121 -6.28 -0.17 7.53
C THR A 121 -5.83 0.40 6.20
N ILE A 122 -6.74 0.41 5.23
CA ILE A 122 -6.46 0.91 3.88
C ILE A 122 -7.41 2.06 3.57
N THR A 123 -6.87 3.25 3.36
CA THR A 123 -7.65 4.45 3.01
C THR A 123 -7.66 4.63 1.49
N PRO A 124 -8.83 4.47 0.82
CA PRO A 124 -8.91 4.66 -0.62
C PRO A 124 -9.08 6.14 -1.00
N HIS A 125 -8.44 6.54 -2.10
CA HIS A 125 -8.57 7.84 -2.75
C HIS A 125 -8.97 7.64 -4.20
N PHE A 126 -10.26 7.84 -4.51
CA PHE A 126 -10.77 7.80 -5.89
C PHE A 126 -10.59 9.16 -6.57
N CYS A 127 -9.37 9.46 -6.97
CA CYS A 127 -9.01 10.71 -7.63
C CYS A 127 -7.73 10.54 -8.45
N ARG A 128 -7.41 11.54 -9.25
CA ARG A 128 -6.11 11.58 -9.90
C ARG A 128 -5.02 11.93 -8.91
N ILE A 129 -3.79 11.56 -9.24
CA ILE A 129 -2.61 11.96 -8.45
C ILE A 129 -2.44 13.48 -8.46
N GLU A 130 -2.77 14.15 -9.56
CA GLU A 130 -2.61 15.60 -9.67
C GLU A 130 -3.66 16.40 -8.88
N ASP A 131 -4.71 15.74 -8.39
CA ASP A 131 -5.76 16.36 -7.58
C ASP A 131 -5.35 16.51 -6.10
N LYS A 132 -4.23 15.88 -5.69
CA LYS A 132 -3.71 15.98 -4.32
C LYS A 132 -2.68 17.10 -4.23
N ASP A 133 -2.78 17.88 -3.15
CA ASP A 133 -1.75 18.86 -2.82
C ASP A 133 -0.42 18.18 -2.50
N ILE A 134 0.69 18.88 -2.75
CA ILE A 134 2.04 18.37 -2.46
C ILE A 134 2.17 17.96 -0.98
N ASP A 135 1.51 18.66 -0.07
CA ASP A 135 1.58 18.37 1.35
C ASP A 135 0.92 17.05 1.75
N PHE A 136 -0.06 16.55 0.98
CA PHE A 136 -0.62 15.21 1.18
C PHE A 136 0.46 14.13 1.11
N TYR A 137 1.41 14.30 0.18
CA TYR A 137 2.46 13.32 -0.05
C TYR A 137 3.55 13.32 1.04
N ASN A 138 3.64 14.37 1.86
CA ASN A 138 4.59 14.44 2.98
C ASN A 138 4.23 13.47 4.13
N ASP A 139 2.97 13.02 4.20
CA ASP A 139 2.50 12.15 5.28
C ASP A 139 2.97 10.69 5.13
N PHE A 140 3.65 10.35 4.02
CA PHE A 140 4.03 8.99 3.69
C PHE A 140 5.54 8.77 3.82
N ASN A 141 5.91 7.68 4.49
CA ASN A 141 7.30 7.24 4.57
C ASN A 141 7.76 6.58 3.26
N ILE A 142 6.83 5.88 2.59
CA ILE A 142 7.09 5.11 1.39
C ILE A 142 5.98 5.38 0.38
N ILE A 143 6.35 5.67 -0.87
CA ILE A 143 5.42 5.75 -2.01
C ILE A 143 5.82 4.65 -3.00
N VAL A 144 4.88 3.77 -3.35
CA VAL A 144 5.10 2.64 -4.27
C VAL A 144 4.22 2.79 -5.50
N LEU A 145 4.81 2.64 -6.69
CA LEU A 145 4.12 2.89 -7.96
C LEU A 145 3.62 1.60 -8.64
N GLY A 146 2.31 1.51 -8.81
CA GLY A 146 1.60 0.52 -9.62
C GLY A 146 1.09 1.10 -10.96
N LEU A 147 1.82 2.06 -11.52
CA LEU A 147 1.40 2.88 -12.67
C LEU A 147 1.84 2.29 -14.02
N ASP A 148 1.02 2.47 -15.05
CA ASP A 148 1.27 2.00 -16.43
C ASP A 148 1.68 3.11 -17.41
N SER A 149 1.46 4.39 -17.06
CA SER A 149 1.85 5.53 -17.91
C SER A 149 3.20 6.14 -17.52
N ILE A 150 3.93 6.67 -18.50
CA ILE A 150 5.18 7.40 -18.27
C ILE A 150 4.89 8.74 -17.60
N ASP A 151 3.82 9.42 -18.01
CA ASP A 151 3.48 10.75 -17.49
C ASP A 151 3.15 10.72 -15.99
N ALA A 152 2.35 9.75 -15.54
CA ALA A 152 2.03 9.61 -14.12
C ALA A 152 3.27 9.27 -13.28
N ARG A 153 4.17 8.42 -13.81
CA ARG A 153 5.46 8.11 -13.15
C ARG A 153 6.35 9.35 -13.06
N SER A 154 6.42 10.13 -14.14
CA SER A 154 7.18 11.38 -14.18
C SER A 154 6.64 12.41 -13.18
N TYR A 155 5.30 12.52 -13.06
CA TYR A 155 4.66 13.39 -12.09
C TYR A 155 5.02 13.02 -10.65
N ILE A 156 4.83 11.76 -10.23
CA ILE A 156 5.17 11.35 -8.85
C ILE A 156 6.67 11.50 -8.59
N ASN A 157 7.52 11.21 -9.57
CA ASN A 157 8.95 11.44 -9.44
C ASN A 157 9.28 12.93 -9.21
N SER A 158 8.59 13.85 -9.91
CA SER A 158 8.72 15.29 -9.68
C SER A 158 8.26 15.70 -8.28
N VAL A 159 7.14 15.15 -7.80
CA VAL A 159 6.62 15.40 -6.44
C VAL A 159 7.67 14.95 -5.41
N ALA A 160 8.20 13.74 -5.55
CA ALA A 160 9.22 13.21 -4.66
C ALA A 160 10.50 14.05 -4.64
N CYS A 161 10.98 14.47 -5.82
CA CYS A 161 12.14 15.35 -5.93
C CYS A 161 11.91 16.72 -5.26
N SER A 162 10.67 17.20 -5.20
CA SER A 162 10.35 18.48 -4.56
C SER A 162 10.63 18.47 -3.04
N PHE A 163 10.55 17.30 -2.40
CA PHE A 163 10.88 17.15 -0.97
C PHE A 163 12.38 17.24 -0.71
N LEU A 164 13.20 16.78 -1.65
CA LEU A 164 14.66 16.88 -1.55
C LEU A 164 15.15 18.33 -1.63
N GLY A 165 14.43 19.19 -2.36
CA GLY A 165 14.70 20.63 -2.42
C GLY A 165 14.42 21.36 -1.10
N LYS A 166 13.37 20.94 -0.35
CA LYS A 166 13.09 21.45 1.00
C LYS A 166 14.14 21.00 2.02
N PHE A 167 14.69 19.79 1.87
CA PHE A 167 15.74 19.25 2.75
C PHE A 167 17.06 20.04 2.71
N LEU A 168 17.38 20.68 1.59
CA LEU A 168 18.57 21.53 1.47
C LEU A 168 18.43 22.88 2.19
N THR A 169 17.22 23.26 2.60
CA THR A 169 16.96 24.56 3.26
C THR A 169 16.47 24.45 4.70
N CYS A 170 15.93 23.29 5.12
CA CYS A 170 15.39 23.10 6.47
C CYS A 170 15.92 21.80 7.09
N HIS A 171 16.63 21.90 8.21
CA HIS A 171 17.06 20.78 9.06
C HIS A 171 15.85 20.10 9.74
N VAL A 172 15.16 19.20 9.02
CA VAL A 172 14.27 18.19 9.64
C VAL A 172 14.39 16.87 8.87
N ASN A 173 14.95 15.86 9.54
CA ASN A 173 15.27 14.54 8.99
C ASN A 173 14.05 13.60 9.02
N PHE A 174 13.38 13.39 7.87
CA PHE A 174 12.81 12.09 7.51
C PHE A 174 13.01 11.79 6.02
N PRO A 175 13.74 10.73 5.63
CA PRO A 175 13.89 10.34 4.23
C PRO A 175 12.58 9.70 3.73
N CYS A 176 11.97 10.31 2.71
CA CYS A 176 10.91 9.68 1.93
C CYS A 176 11.58 8.83 0.84
N TYR A 177 11.33 7.51 0.83
CA TYR A 177 11.86 6.61 -0.19
C TYR A 177 10.78 6.32 -1.24
N VAL A 178 11.11 6.55 -2.52
CA VAL A 178 10.25 6.17 -3.65
C VAL A 178 10.83 4.93 -4.30
N PHE A 179 10.01 3.88 -4.42
CA PHE A 179 10.35 2.61 -5.04
C PHE A 179 9.48 2.34 -6.27
#